data_AF-A0A8X6G331-F1
#
_entry.id   AF-A0A8X6G331-F1
#
_cell.length_a   1.000
_cell.length_b   1.000
_cell.length_c   1.000
_cell.angle_alpha   90.00
_cell.angle_beta   90.00
_cell.angle_gamma   90.00
#
_symmetry.space_group_name_H-M   'P 1'
#
loop_
_entity.id
_entity.type
_entity.pdbx_description
1 polymer ?
#
loop_
_entity_poly.entity_id
_entity_poly.type
_entity_poly.pdbx_seq_one_letter_code
_entity_poly.pdbx_strand_id
1 'polypeptide(L)'
;MKLHKWNSNSKELFNSSTDQEHSFSTNTESAIKTLGVSWKPTGDYFMFKVSIPSIASYTKRDVLSVIARLYDPLGLIGPVISKAKIFLQKLWLRKLNWEECLPEAIPPDWLNFVSSLKALEELKIDRYLLTDSYEKLMLLGYADASESAYGAVVYMHCVKEDGTTITKLIASKSRVAPIKVISIPCLELSACLLLAQLVDKTCFSLQVHLDKVILHTDSTIAIAWINTPANQLKTFVGNRVSKIQTLTENFEWKHIPSALNLADIISRGVNPEELSSLTLWWNGPQHLDIPEQFSEPSITSSDEPYMSELKKQSHISLTSVLDSNFENELLNITINYVKLIRILSYIFRFLHNVRNTSRHSGPLTNDELQSAKLYFIRRIQVTVFNKEIRNGGTIKRLELLLLKLLKVL
;
A
#
# COMPACT_ATOMS: atom_id res chain seq x y z
N MET A 1 -17.91 20.18 -24.06
CA MET A 1 -17.13 19.47 -25.08
C MET A 1 -18.12 18.98 -26.13
N LYS A 2 -18.03 19.43 -27.40
CA LYS A 2 -18.89 18.88 -28.47
C LYS A 2 -18.24 17.60 -29.01
N LEU A 3 -19.02 16.52 -29.13
CA LEU A 3 -18.55 15.23 -29.65
C LEU A 3 -18.53 15.30 -31.18
N HIS A 4 -17.39 14.94 -31.79
CA HIS A 4 -17.16 15.12 -33.24
C HIS A 4 -17.06 13.82 -34.04
N LYS A 5 -17.09 12.64 -33.39
CA LYS A 5 -16.98 11.33 -34.06
C LYS A 5 -17.93 10.34 -33.42
N TRP A 6 -18.91 9.86 -34.18
CA TRP A 6 -19.93 8.92 -33.74
C TRP A 6 -19.69 7.55 -34.39
N ASN A 7 -19.76 6.49 -33.58
CA ASN A 7 -19.68 5.10 -34.00
C ASN A 7 -20.59 4.26 -33.11
N SER A 8 -21.10 3.15 -33.65
CA SER A 8 -22.07 2.28 -32.99
C SER A 8 -21.76 0.81 -33.29
N ASN A 9 -22.12 -0.09 -32.38
CA ASN A 9 -22.19 -1.53 -32.68
C ASN A 9 -23.59 -1.94 -33.19
N SER A 10 -24.60 -1.07 -33.12
CA SER A 10 -25.96 -1.33 -33.62
C SER A 10 -26.12 -0.91 -35.08
N LYS A 11 -26.54 -1.86 -35.93
CA LYS A 11 -26.80 -1.64 -37.36
C LYS A 11 -27.94 -0.65 -37.61
N GLU A 12 -28.93 -0.59 -36.72
CA GLU A 12 -30.11 0.28 -36.86
C GLU A 12 -29.76 1.77 -36.76
N LEU A 13 -28.74 2.10 -35.94
CA LEU A 13 -28.28 3.48 -35.76
C LEU A 13 -27.51 4.03 -36.98
N PHE A 14 -26.95 3.15 -37.82
CA PHE A 14 -26.27 3.58 -39.06
C PHE A 14 -27.26 3.92 -40.18
N ASN A 15 -28.44 3.30 -40.17
CA ASN A 15 -29.46 3.51 -41.20
C ASN A 15 -30.40 4.68 -40.88
N SER A 16 -30.40 5.17 -39.65
CA SER A 16 -31.33 6.19 -39.15
C SER A 16 -30.74 7.61 -39.06
N SER A 17 -29.44 7.80 -39.34
CA SER A 17 -28.82 9.13 -39.29
C SER A 17 -29.19 9.99 -40.50
N THR A 18 -30.28 10.74 -40.41
CA THR A 18 -30.62 11.85 -41.31
C THR A 18 -29.94 13.18 -40.91
N ASP A 19 -29.38 13.27 -39.70
CA ASP A 19 -28.69 14.46 -39.19
C ASP A 19 -27.22 14.50 -39.60
N GLN A 20 -26.83 15.52 -40.36
CA GLN A 20 -25.44 15.74 -40.78
C GLN A 20 -24.48 16.01 -39.59
N GLU A 21 -24.99 16.55 -38.48
CA GLU A 21 -24.18 16.82 -37.27
C GLU A 21 -23.82 15.56 -36.47
N HIS A 22 -24.58 14.47 -36.63
CA HIS A 22 -24.42 13.21 -35.90
C HIS A 22 -24.30 12.01 -36.86
N SER A 23 -23.57 12.19 -37.96
CA SER A 23 -23.30 11.10 -38.91
C SER A 23 -22.42 10.03 -38.26
N PHE A 24 -22.92 8.79 -38.23
CA PHE A 24 -22.15 7.63 -37.80
C PHE A 24 -21.22 7.18 -38.93
N SER A 25 -19.97 6.85 -38.60
CA SER A 25 -19.03 6.36 -39.61
C SER A 25 -19.43 4.97 -40.11
N THR A 26 -19.61 4.83 -41.43
CA THR A 26 -19.99 3.58 -42.10
C THR A 26 -18.85 2.55 -42.16
N ASN A 27 -17.60 2.94 -41.88
CA ASN A 27 -16.46 2.02 -41.83
C ASN A 27 -16.35 1.33 -40.45
N THR A 28 -17.24 0.37 -40.21
CA THR A 28 -17.30 -0.42 -38.98
C THR A 28 -16.31 -1.58 -38.95
N GLU A 29 -15.72 -1.95 -40.10
CA GLU A 29 -14.70 -3.00 -40.19
C GLU A 29 -13.35 -2.58 -39.61
N SER A 30 -13.04 -1.28 -39.71
CA SER A 30 -11.81 -0.72 -39.17
C SER A 30 -11.89 -0.47 -37.66
N ALA A 31 -10.81 -0.83 -36.95
CA ALA A 31 -10.72 -0.52 -35.52
C ALA A 31 -10.55 0.99 -35.30
N ILE A 32 -11.39 1.56 -34.45
CA ILE A 32 -11.37 2.98 -34.07
C ILE A 32 -10.71 3.15 -32.71
N LYS A 33 -9.96 4.24 -32.53
CA LYS A 33 -9.33 4.57 -31.24
C LYS A 33 -10.27 5.43 -30.40
N THR A 34 -10.66 4.95 -29.22
CA THR A 34 -11.53 5.63 -28.26
C THR A 34 -10.83 5.66 -26.90
N LEU A 35 -10.63 6.85 -26.33
CA LEU A 35 -9.94 7.06 -25.04
C LEU A 35 -8.56 6.37 -24.93
N GLY A 36 -7.88 6.18 -26.06
CA GLY A 36 -6.57 5.53 -26.14
C GLY A 36 -6.60 4.02 -26.43
N VAL A 37 -7.76 3.36 -26.33
CA VAL A 37 -7.95 1.93 -26.61
C VAL A 37 -8.51 1.74 -28.02
N SER A 38 -8.16 0.66 -28.70
CA SER A 38 -8.73 0.33 -30.02
C SER A 38 -9.99 -0.52 -29.84
N TRP A 39 -11.08 -0.16 -30.50
CA TRP A 39 -12.37 -0.83 -30.45
C TRP A 39 -12.84 -1.17 -31.86
N LYS A 40 -13.37 -2.38 -32.06
CA LYS A 40 -13.96 -2.82 -33.33
C LYS A 40 -15.48 -2.88 -33.19
N PRO A 41 -16.25 -1.98 -33.86
CA PRO A 41 -17.69 -1.89 -33.67
C PRO A 41 -18.47 -3.12 -34.11
N THR A 42 -18.15 -3.71 -35.27
CA THR A 42 -18.93 -4.83 -35.85
C THR A 42 -18.96 -6.09 -34.97
N GLY A 43 -17.95 -6.31 -34.14
CA GLY A 43 -17.91 -7.44 -33.18
C GLY A 43 -17.96 -7.01 -31.72
N ASP A 44 -18.06 -5.72 -31.45
CA ASP A 44 -18.04 -5.11 -30.12
C ASP A 44 -16.94 -5.59 -29.15
N TYR A 45 -15.70 -5.59 -29.62
CA TYR A 45 -14.55 -5.98 -28.81
C TYR A 45 -13.42 -4.94 -28.85
N PHE A 46 -12.67 -4.87 -27.77
CA PHE A 46 -11.40 -4.17 -27.68
C PHE A 46 -10.28 -4.98 -28.33
N MET A 47 -9.31 -4.25 -28.87
CA MET A 47 -8.10 -4.76 -29.50
C MET A 47 -6.89 -3.95 -29.02
N PHE A 48 -5.71 -4.56 -29.08
CA PHE A 48 -4.45 -3.86 -28.91
C PHE A 48 -3.76 -3.68 -30.26
N LYS A 49 -3.04 -2.57 -30.41
CA LYS A 49 -2.15 -2.32 -31.54
C LYS A 49 -0.77 -2.07 -30.99
N VAL A 50 0.21 -2.81 -31.47
CA VAL A 50 1.58 -2.81 -30.97
C VAL A 50 2.50 -2.29 -32.07
N SER A 51 2.97 -1.07 -31.89
CA SER A 51 3.95 -0.44 -32.79
C SER A 51 5.23 -0.14 -32.03
N ILE A 52 6.10 -1.16 -31.97
CA ILE A 52 7.40 -1.06 -31.31
C ILE A 52 8.50 -1.16 -32.38
N PRO A 53 9.34 -0.14 -32.56
CA PRO A 53 10.45 -0.19 -33.47
C PRO A 53 11.47 -1.21 -32.96
N SER A 54 11.83 -2.16 -33.80
CA SER A 54 12.93 -3.08 -33.53
C SER A 54 14.24 -2.31 -33.69
N ILE A 55 15.04 -2.26 -32.62
CA ILE A 55 16.35 -1.62 -32.59
C ILE A 55 17.41 -2.63 -32.16
N ALA A 56 18.64 -2.44 -32.65
CA ALA A 56 19.73 -3.39 -32.45
C ALA A 56 20.21 -3.52 -30.99
N SER A 57 20.05 -2.44 -30.22
CA SER A 57 20.35 -2.42 -28.78
C SER A 57 19.31 -1.58 -28.07
N TYR A 58 18.97 -1.99 -26.85
CA TYR A 58 18.06 -1.24 -25.98
C TYR A 58 18.87 -0.61 -24.84
N THR A 59 18.45 0.57 -24.42
CA THR A 59 18.85 1.18 -23.14
C THR A 59 17.75 0.98 -22.11
N LYS A 60 18.05 1.28 -20.83
CA LYS A 60 17.02 1.34 -19.78
C LYS A 60 15.89 2.32 -20.11
N ARG A 61 16.21 3.43 -20.79
CA ARG A 61 15.21 4.39 -21.28
C ARG A 61 14.30 3.77 -22.35
N ASP A 62 14.85 2.99 -23.27
CA ASP A 62 14.06 2.33 -24.31
C ASP A 62 13.11 1.30 -23.72
N VAL A 63 13.55 0.53 -22.72
CA VAL A 63 12.70 -0.41 -21.96
C VAL A 63 11.49 0.32 -21.37
N LEU A 64 11.72 1.44 -20.68
CA LEU A 64 10.64 2.25 -20.13
C LEU A 64 9.71 2.81 -21.21
N SER A 65 10.27 3.23 -22.35
CA SER A 65 9.51 3.73 -23.51
C SER A 65 8.61 2.66 -24.12
N VAL A 66 9.07 1.41 -24.17
CA VAL A 66 8.24 0.27 -24.60
C VAL A 66 7.10 0.04 -23.62
N ILE A 67 7.38 -0.01 -22.32
CA ILE A 67 6.36 -0.19 -21.27
C ILE A 67 5.30 0.91 -21.34
N ALA A 68 5.71 2.17 -21.51
CA ALA A 68 4.79 3.30 -21.60
C ALA A 68 3.90 3.28 -22.86
N ARG A 69 4.35 2.63 -23.94
CA ARG A 69 3.56 2.46 -25.18
C ARG A 69 2.46 1.42 -25.05
N LEU A 70 2.57 0.48 -24.10
CA LEU A 70 1.51 -0.48 -23.78
C LEU A 70 0.42 0.20 -22.95
N TYR A 71 -0.36 1.06 -23.62
CA TYR A 71 -1.45 1.79 -23.00
C TYR A 71 -2.63 0.86 -22.69
N ASP A 72 -2.83 0.61 -21.39
CA ASP A 72 -3.87 -0.29 -20.88
C ASP A 72 -4.52 0.34 -19.62
N PRO A 73 -5.57 1.16 -19.80
CA PRO A 73 -6.18 1.89 -18.71
C PRO A 73 -6.93 0.98 -17.72
N LEU A 74 -7.44 -0.16 -18.21
CA LEU A 74 -8.21 -1.12 -17.40
C LEU A 74 -7.33 -2.22 -16.82
N GLY A 75 -6.11 -2.44 -17.32
CA GLY A 75 -5.25 -3.53 -16.88
C GLY A 75 -5.60 -4.87 -17.54
N LEU A 76 -6.22 -4.90 -18.72
CA LEU A 76 -6.60 -6.13 -19.40
C LEU A 76 -5.39 -6.98 -19.80
N ILE A 77 -4.29 -6.34 -20.20
CA ILE A 77 -2.98 -6.96 -20.46
C ILE A 77 -2.01 -6.76 -19.28
N GLY A 78 -2.57 -6.50 -18.09
CA GLY A 78 -1.86 -6.25 -16.84
C GLY A 78 -0.72 -7.25 -16.55
N PRO A 79 -0.89 -8.57 -16.74
CA PRO A 79 0.16 -9.55 -16.54
C PRO A 79 1.41 -9.32 -17.42
N VAL A 80 1.22 -8.97 -18.68
CA VAL A 80 2.31 -8.69 -19.63
C VAL A 80 3.05 -7.41 -19.24
N ILE A 81 2.31 -6.36 -18.89
CA ILE A 81 2.88 -5.10 -18.40
C ILE A 81 3.64 -5.31 -17.08
N SER A 82 3.13 -6.19 -16.20
CA SER A 82 3.76 -6.51 -14.91
C SER A 82 5.11 -7.19 -15.12
N LYS A 83 5.20 -8.16 -16.03
CA LYS A 83 6.46 -8.80 -16.42
C LYS A 83 7.49 -7.78 -16.90
N ALA A 84 7.08 -6.84 -17.77
CA ALA A 84 7.96 -5.79 -18.28
C ALA A 84 8.42 -4.83 -17.17
N LYS A 85 7.53 -4.45 -16.24
CA LYS A 85 7.89 -3.59 -15.10
C LYS A 85 8.83 -4.28 -14.10
N ILE A 86 8.64 -5.58 -13.85
CA ILE A 86 9.57 -6.39 -13.04
C ILE A 86 10.95 -6.42 -13.71
N PHE A 87 11.01 -6.61 -15.03
CA PHE A 87 12.27 -6.52 -15.78
C PHE A 87 12.95 -5.16 -15.63
N LEU A 88 12.21 -4.05 -15.76
CA LEU A 88 12.75 -2.70 -15.54
C LEU A 88 13.34 -2.53 -14.13
N GLN A 89 12.68 -3.09 -13.10
CA GLN A 89 13.22 -3.06 -11.74
C GLN A 89 14.54 -3.84 -11.61
N LYS A 90 14.68 -4.99 -12.28
CA LYS A 90 15.95 -5.74 -12.30
C LYS A 90 17.10 -4.88 -12.84
N LEU A 91 16.86 -4.05 -13.85
CA LEU A 91 17.86 -3.10 -14.36
C LEU A 91 18.23 -2.03 -13.33
N TRP A 92 17.26 -1.57 -12.53
CA TRP A 92 17.50 -0.58 -11.46
C TRP A 92 18.35 -1.18 -10.33
N LEU A 93 18.07 -2.42 -9.94
CA LEU A 93 18.86 -3.15 -8.94
C LEU A 93 20.32 -3.35 -9.38
N ARG A 94 20.55 -3.53 -10.69
CA ARG A 94 21.89 -3.57 -11.29
C ARG A 94 22.56 -2.20 -11.43
N LYS A 95 21.89 -1.11 -11.03
CA LYS A 95 22.39 0.28 -11.11
C LYS A 95 22.76 0.72 -12.53
N LEU A 96 22.12 0.15 -13.56
CA LEU A 96 22.34 0.55 -14.96
C LEU A 96 21.92 2.00 -15.18
N ASN A 97 22.68 2.79 -15.93
CA ASN A 97 22.31 4.17 -16.25
C ASN A 97 21.20 4.26 -17.31
N TRP A 98 20.63 5.44 -17.53
CA TRP A 98 19.50 5.62 -18.46
C TRP A 98 19.88 5.42 -19.94
N GLU A 99 21.04 5.91 -20.36
CA GLU A 99 21.57 5.77 -21.73
C GLU A 99 22.43 4.53 -21.94
N GLU A 100 22.70 3.79 -20.88
CA GLU A 100 23.59 2.63 -20.96
C GLU A 100 22.84 1.47 -21.62
N CYS A 101 23.49 0.87 -22.63
CA CYS A 101 22.99 -0.30 -23.32
C CYS A 101 22.79 -1.47 -22.34
N LEU A 102 21.80 -2.31 -22.61
CA LEU A 102 21.60 -3.54 -21.84
C LEU A 102 22.86 -4.43 -21.96
N PRO A 103 23.45 -4.89 -20.84
CA PRO A 103 24.61 -5.80 -20.84
C PRO A 103 24.30 -7.10 -21.58
N GLU A 104 25.25 -7.69 -22.31
CA GLU A 104 25.09 -8.88 -23.18
C GLU A 104 24.45 -10.13 -22.53
N ALA A 105 24.42 -10.22 -21.20
CA ALA A 105 23.75 -11.31 -20.47
C ALA A 105 22.23 -11.11 -20.29
N ILE A 106 21.69 -9.92 -20.59
CA ILE A 106 20.28 -9.52 -20.44
C ILE A 106 19.44 -9.55 -21.76
N PRO A 107 19.99 -9.40 -22.99
CA PRO A 107 19.20 -9.20 -24.20
C PRO A 107 18.21 -10.31 -24.56
N PRO A 108 18.50 -11.62 -24.41
CA PRO A 108 17.62 -12.66 -24.96
C PRO A 108 16.20 -12.55 -24.42
N ASP A 109 16.04 -12.43 -23.11
CA ASP A 109 14.73 -12.37 -22.47
C ASP A 109 13.94 -11.13 -22.88
N TRP A 110 14.60 -9.96 -22.94
CA TRP A 110 13.94 -8.71 -23.33
C TRP A 110 13.62 -8.65 -24.82
N LEU A 111 14.54 -9.11 -25.68
CA LEU A 111 14.33 -9.15 -27.12
C LEU A 111 13.19 -10.12 -27.47
N ASN A 112 13.16 -11.29 -26.84
CA ASN A 112 12.06 -12.25 -26.99
C ASN A 112 10.73 -11.68 -26.46
N PHE A 113 10.78 -10.95 -25.34
CA PHE A 113 9.59 -10.25 -24.84
C PHE A 113 9.09 -9.20 -25.85
N VAL A 114 9.97 -8.38 -26.43
CA VAL A 114 9.57 -7.35 -27.39
C VAL A 114 9.07 -7.94 -28.71
N SER A 115 9.71 -9.00 -29.22
CA SER A 115 9.28 -9.67 -30.46
C SER A 115 7.90 -10.32 -30.31
N SER A 116 7.63 -10.90 -29.14
CA SER A 116 6.35 -11.56 -28.82
C SER A 116 5.19 -10.58 -28.61
N LEU A 117 5.44 -9.28 -28.35
CA LEU A 117 4.36 -8.31 -28.09
C LEU A 117 3.34 -8.19 -29.23
N LYS A 118 3.71 -8.53 -30.48
CA LYS A 118 2.76 -8.57 -31.60
C LYS A 118 1.61 -9.56 -31.39
N ALA A 119 1.81 -10.62 -30.60
CA ALA A 119 0.75 -11.56 -30.26
C ALA A 119 -0.44 -10.90 -29.53
N LEU A 120 -0.23 -9.74 -28.89
CA LEU A 120 -1.33 -8.98 -28.26
C LEU A 120 -2.34 -8.44 -29.26
N GLU A 121 -1.98 -8.28 -30.54
CA GLU A 121 -2.91 -7.82 -31.58
C GLU A 121 -3.98 -8.87 -31.93
N GLU A 122 -3.75 -10.12 -31.57
CA GLU A 122 -4.69 -11.24 -31.76
C GLU A 122 -5.79 -11.27 -30.69
N LEU A 123 -5.60 -10.55 -29.58
CA LEU A 123 -6.56 -10.48 -28.50
C LEU A 123 -7.85 -9.79 -28.95
N LYS A 124 -8.97 -10.47 -28.70
CA LYS A 124 -10.33 -9.94 -28.84
C LYS A 124 -10.98 -9.99 -27.48
N ILE A 125 -11.22 -8.83 -26.89
CA ILE A 125 -11.74 -8.71 -25.53
C ILE A 125 -13.12 -8.06 -25.63
N ASP A 126 -14.17 -8.78 -25.27
CA ASP A 126 -15.52 -8.26 -25.30
C ASP A 126 -15.63 -6.93 -24.54
N ARG A 127 -16.19 -5.90 -25.17
CA ARG A 127 -16.48 -4.65 -24.48
C ARG A 127 -17.69 -4.80 -23.56
N TYR A 128 -18.69 -5.55 -24.02
CA TYR A 128 -19.92 -5.76 -23.26
C TYR A 128 -19.72 -6.81 -22.16
N LEU A 129 -19.81 -6.35 -20.92
CA LEU A 129 -19.57 -7.15 -19.71
C LEU A 129 -20.78 -7.98 -19.29
N LEU A 130 -21.98 -7.49 -19.59
CA LEU A 130 -23.23 -8.11 -19.16
C LEU A 130 -23.73 -9.11 -20.21
N THR A 131 -24.90 -9.68 -19.94
CA THR A 131 -25.67 -10.54 -20.84
C THR A 131 -27.11 -10.03 -20.87
N ASP A 132 -27.88 -10.41 -21.89
CA ASP A 132 -29.23 -9.89 -22.13
C ASP A 132 -30.21 -10.15 -20.96
N SER A 133 -30.01 -11.25 -20.21
CA SER A 133 -30.75 -11.56 -18.99
C SER A 133 -29.86 -12.18 -17.91
N TYR A 134 -29.99 -11.70 -16.68
CA TYR A 134 -29.31 -12.23 -15.50
C TYR A 134 -30.23 -12.15 -14.27
N GLU A 135 -30.16 -13.16 -13.41
CA GLU A 135 -30.83 -13.20 -12.11
C GLU A 135 -29.99 -12.48 -11.06
N LYS A 136 -28.68 -12.70 -11.06
CA LYS A 136 -27.75 -12.14 -10.06
C LYS A 136 -26.50 -11.58 -10.71
N LEU A 137 -26.03 -10.46 -10.18
CA LEU A 137 -24.83 -9.76 -10.61
C LEU A 137 -23.89 -9.53 -9.42
N MET A 138 -22.66 -10.02 -9.54
CA MET A 138 -21.67 -9.95 -8.48
C MET A 138 -20.33 -9.45 -9.00
N LEU A 139 -19.56 -8.80 -8.13
CA LEU A 139 -18.14 -8.54 -8.38
C LEU A 139 -17.28 -9.50 -7.58
N LEU A 140 -16.30 -10.10 -8.27
CA LEU A 140 -15.30 -10.97 -7.66
C LEU A 140 -13.93 -10.31 -7.79
N GLY A 141 -13.32 -10.01 -6.65
CA GLY A 141 -11.98 -9.44 -6.55
C GLY A 141 -10.97 -10.47 -6.07
N TYR A 142 -9.76 -10.48 -6.62
CA TYR A 142 -8.66 -11.32 -6.15
C TYR A 142 -7.42 -10.46 -5.94
N ALA A 143 -6.72 -10.69 -4.83
CA ALA A 143 -5.48 -10.02 -4.47
C ALA A 143 -4.39 -11.07 -4.23
N ASP A 144 -3.19 -10.79 -4.76
CA ASP A 144 -2.02 -11.63 -4.56
C ASP A 144 -0.73 -10.79 -4.53
N ALA A 145 0.30 -11.31 -3.87
CA ALA A 145 1.62 -10.73 -3.83
C ALA A 145 2.72 -11.76 -3.93
N SER A 146 3.72 -11.45 -4.75
CA SER A 146 5.02 -12.11 -4.78
C SER A 146 6.12 -11.15 -4.29
N GLU A 147 7.33 -11.69 -4.13
CA GLU A 147 8.52 -10.87 -3.82
C GLU A 147 8.84 -9.84 -4.93
N SER A 148 8.37 -10.08 -6.16
CA SER A 148 8.65 -9.22 -7.32
C SER A 148 7.58 -8.16 -7.55
N ALA A 149 6.31 -8.50 -7.38
CA ALA A 149 5.18 -7.59 -7.57
C ALA A 149 3.94 -8.09 -6.85
N TYR A 150 3.00 -7.18 -6.62
CA TYR A 150 1.68 -7.50 -6.10
C TYR A 150 0.59 -6.93 -7.00
N GLY A 151 -0.55 -7.59 -7.03
CA GLY A 151 -1.60 -7.31 -7.99
C GLY A 151 -2.99 -7.57 -7.46
N ALA A 152 -3.95 -6.99 -8.15
CA ALA A 152 -5.36 -7.15 -7.92
C ALA A 152 -6.07 -7.33 -9.27
N VAL A 153 -7.09 -8.18 -9.31
CA VAL A 153 -7.92 -8.41 -10.49
C VAL A 153 -9.40 -8.45 -10.09
N VAL A 154 -10.26 -7.89 -10.93
CA VAL A 154 -11.70 -7.77 -10.69
C VAL A 154 -12.48 -8.32 -11.86
N TYR A 155 -13.41 -9.21 -11.56
CA TYR A 155 -14.31 -9.87 -12.51
C TYR A 155 -15.76 -9.48 -12.25
N MET A 156 -16.53 -9.36 -13.32
CA MET A 156 -17.99 -9.38 -13.29
C MET A 156 -18.42 -10.84 -13.31
N HIS A 157 -19.32 -11.23 -12.42
CA HIS A 157 -19.91 -12.56 -12.40
C HIS A 157 -21.42 -12.44 -12.50
N CYS A 158 -21.99 -13.00 -13.56
CA CYS A 158 -23.41 -13.02 -13.84
C CYS A 158 -23.94 -14.44 -13.67
N VAL A 159 -25.04 -14.60 -12.94
CA VAL A 159 -25.82 -15.84 -12.89
C VAL A 159 -27.10 -15.61 -13.69
N LYS A 160 -27.37 -16.45 -14.68
CA LYS A 160 -28.59 -16.39 -15.49
C LYS A 160 -29.73 -17.14 -14.81
N GLU A 161 -30.96 -16.89 -15.28
CA GLU A 161 -32.18 -17.55 -14.80
C GLU A 161 -32.17 -19.08 -14.96
N ASP A 162 -31.40 -19.61 -15.91
CA ASP A 162 -31.21 -21.05 -16.13
C ASP A 162 -30.10 -21.66 -15.24
N GLY A 163 -29.50 -20.86 -14.35
CA GLY A 163 -28.39 -21.25 -13.48
C GLY A 163 -27.02 -21.21 -14.14
N THR A 164 -26.92 -20.90 -15.44
CA THR A 164 -25.62 -20.77 -16.09
C THR A 164 -24.88 -19.52 -15.61
N THR A 165 -23.57 -19.64 -15.42
CA THR A 165 -22.74 -18.53 -14.93
C THR A 165 -21.82 -18.02 -16.02
N ILE A 166 -21.68 -16.70 -16.12
CA ILE A 166 -20.72 -16.05 -17.00
C ILE A 166 -19.85 -15.11 -16.18
N THR A 167 -18.54 -15.28 -16.27
CA THR A 167 -17.58 -14.40 -15.61
C THR A 167 -16.71 -13.71 -16.65
N LYS A 168 -16.51 -12.39 -16.51
CA LYS A 168 -15.67 -11.59 -17.43
C LYS A 168 -14.74 -10.67 -16.67
N LEU A 169 -13.49 -10.58 -17.09
CA LEU A 169 -12.52 -9.62 -16.56
C LEU A 169 -12.99 -8.17 -16.80
N ILE A 170 -13.02 -7.35 -15.75
CA ILE A 170 -13.35 -5.92 -15.84
C ILE A 170 -12.08 -5.08 -15.84
N ALA A 171 -11.25 -5.31 -14.81
CA ALA A 171 -10.08 -4.50 -14.57
C ALA A 171 -9.05 -5.25 -13.74
N SER A 172 -7.79 -4.86 -13.88
CA SER A 172 -6.71 -5.32 -13.02
C SER A 172 -5.72 -4.20 -12.74
N LYS A 173 -4.93 -4.37 -11.68
CA LYS A 173 -3.86 -3.44 -11.35
C LYS A 173 -2.70 -4.17 -10.70
N SER A 174 -1.49 -3.83 -11.12
CA SER A 174 -0.26 -4.30 -10.49
C SER A 174 0.63 -3.16 -10.03
N ARG A 175 1.48 -3.48 -9.05
CA ARG A 175 2.59 -2.66 -8.59
C ARG A 175 3.80 -3.55 -8.36
N VAL A 176 4.95 -3.10 -8.85
CA VAL A 176 6.22 -3.77 -8.55
C VAL A 176 6.51 -3.63 -7.05
N ALA A 177 7.02 -4.70 -6.43
CA ALA A 177 7.36 -4.70 -5.03
C ALA A 177 8.40 -3.61 -4.73
N PRO A 178 8.36 -2.93 -3.57
CA PRO A 178 9.35 -1.91 -3.25
C PRO A 178 10.77 -2.48 -3.20
N ILE A 179 11.77 -1.71 -3.66
CA ILE A 179 13.19 -2.09 -3.55
C ILE A 179 13.60 -2.26 -2.07
N LYS A 180 13.02 -1.45 -1.18
CA LYS A 180 13.16 -1.63 0.25
C LYS A 180 12.38 -2.88 0.66
N VAL A 181 13.11 -3.88 1.14
CA VAL A 181 12.54 -5.14 1.61
C VAL A 181 11.48 -4.88 2.68
N ILE A 182 10.30 -5.44 2.44
CA ILE A 182 9.20 -5.56 3.38
C ILE A 182 8.80 -7.03 3.42
N SER A 183 8.14 -7.46 4.50
CA SER A 183 7.75 -8.87 4.63
C SER A 183 6.68 -9.25 3.59
N ILE A 184 6.62 -10.53 3.23
CA ILE A 184 5.61 -11.08 2.32
C ILE A 184 4.18 -10.74 2.82
N PRO A 185 3.83 -10.92 4.11
CA PRO A 185 2.53 -10.49 4.62
C PRO A 185 2.22 -9.01 4.39
N CYS A 186 3.21 -8.13 4.48
CA CYS A 186 3.03 -6.70 4.19
C CYS A 186 2.76 -6.43 2.71
N LEU A 187 3.32 -7.24 1.80
CA LEU A 187 3.03 -7.17 0.37
C LEU A 187 1.63 -7.71 0.07
N GLU A 188 1.25 -8.84 0.67
CA GLU A 188 -0.10 -9.44 0.56
C GLU A 188 -1.18 -8.45 1.03
N LEU A 189 -0.98 -7.81 2.19
CA LEU A 189 -1.88 -6.74 2.66
C LEU A 189 -1.89 -5.52 1.72
N SER A 190 -0.77 -5.22 1.06
CA SER A 190 -0.70 -4.16 0.07
C SER A 190 -1.46 -4.52 -1.22
N ALA A 191 -1.49 -5.80 -1.59
CA ALA A 191 -2.35 -6.32 -2.65
C ALA A 191 -3.83 -6.17 -2.29
N CYS A 192 -4.20 -6.51 -1.04
CA CYS A 192 -5.57 -6.35 -0.55
C CYS A 192 -6.03 -4.89 -0.59
N LEU A 193 -5.18 -3.94 -0.17
CA LEU A 193 -5.49 -2.52 -0.29
C LEU A 193 -5.61 -2.07 -1.76
N LEU A 194 -4.77 -2.61 -2.65
CA LEU A 194 -4.87 -2.32 -4.08
C LEU A 194 -6.19 -2.82 -4.66
N LEU A 195 -6.64 -4.01 -4.24
CA LEU A 195 -7.92 -4.58 -4.63
C LEU A 195 -9.10 -3.73 -4.11
N ALA A 196 -9.10 -3.37 -2.83
CA ALA A 196 -10.14 -2.52 -2.24
C ALA A 196 -10.31 -1.20 -3.03
N GLN A 197 -9.19 -0.54 -3.37
CA GLN A 197 -9.20 0.69 -4.17
C GLN A 197 -9.66 0.48 -5.61
N LEU A 198 -9.35 -0.67 -6.20
CA LEU A 198 -9.74 -0.99 -7.56
C LEU A 198 -11.24 -1.27 -7.62
N VAL A 199 -11.77 -2.06 -6.69
CA VAL A 199 -13.19 -2.41 -6.62
C VAL A 199 -14.05 -1.19 -6.31
N ASP A 200 -13.66 -0.34 -5.35
CA ASP A 200 -14.36 0.93 -5.07
C ASP A 200 -14.55 1.78 -6.33
N LYS A 201 -13.48 1.95 -7.12
CA LYS A 201 -13.54 2.68 -8.41
C LYS A 201 -14.38 1.97 -9.47
N THR A 202 -14.32 0.64 -9.51
CA THR A 202 -15.10 -0.18 -10.44
C THR A 202 -16.59 -0.05 -10.12
N CYS A 203 -17.00 -0.18 -8.85
CA CYS A 203 -18.37 0.03 -8.41
C CYS A 203 -18.87 1.43 -8.77
N PHE A 204 -18.08 2.47 -8.47
CA PHE A 204 -18.42 3.85 -8.81
C PHE A 204 -18.62 4.05 -10.33
N SER A 205 -17.81 3.36 -11.15
CA SER A 205 -17.83 3.53 -12.61
C SER A 205 -18.92 2.71 -13.31
N LEU A 206 -19.27 1.52 -12.79
CA LEU A 206 -20.24 0.63 -13.42
C LEU A 206 -21.68 1.16 -13.29
N GLN A 207 -22.03 1.80 -12.18
CA GLN A 207 -23.38 2.34 -11.93
C GLN A 207 -24.51 1.31 -12.13
N VAL A 208 -24.25 0.03 -11.85
CA VAL A 208 -25.22 -1.06 -11.87
C VAL A 208 -25.53 -1.54 -10.46
N HIS A 209 -26.72 -2.11 -10.24
CA HIS A 209 -27.03 -2.78 -9.00
C HIS A 209 -26.23 -4.09 -8.91
N LEU A 210 -25.50 -4.27 -7.81
CA LEU A 210 -24.72 -5.48 -7.53
C LEU A 210 -25.36 -6.18 -6.34
N ASP A 211 -25.69 -7.46 -6.48
CA ASP A 211 -26.21 -8.27 -5.37
C ASP A 211 -25.13 -8.54 -4.33
N LYS A 212 -23.88 -8.66 -4.78
CA LYS A 212 -22.76 -9.01 -3.91
C LYS A 212 -21.40 -8.58 -4.45
N VAL A 213 -20.49 -8.28 -3.53
CA VAL A 213 -19.07 -8.07 -3.82
C VAL A 213 -18.24 -8.97 -2.91
N ILE A 214 -17.48 -9.88 -3.51
CA ILE A 214 -16.65 -10.86 -2.80
C ILE A 214 -15.19 -10.63 -3.17
N LEU A 215 -14.35 -10.47 -2.15
CA LEU A 215 -12.92 -10.16 -2.28
C LEU A 215 -12.11 -11.33 -1.70
N HIS A 216 -11.13 -11.79 -2.47
CA HIS A 216 -10.36 -12.98 -2.18
C HIS A 216 -8.88 -12.66 -2.02
N THR A 217 -8.25 -13.35 -1.06
CA THR A 217 -6.79 -13.48 -0.96
C THR A 217 -6.46 -14.84 -0.38
N ASP A 218 -5.34 -15.42 -0.75
CA ASP A 218 -4.78 -16.65 -0.18
C ASP A 218 -3.90 -16.40 1.06
N SER A 219 -3.71 -15.14 1.43
CA SER A 219 -3.02 -14.76 2.67
C SER A 219 -3.97 -14.81 3.86
N THR A 220 -3.84 -15.86 4.65
CA THR A 220 -4.51 -15.97 5.95
C THR A 220 -4.14 -14.79 6.85
N ILE A 221 -2.85 -14.45 6.95
CA ILE A 221 -2.35 -13.33 7.77
C ILE A 221 -3.00 -12.01 7.37
N ALA A 222 -3.12 -11.73 6.06
CA ALA A 222 -3.79 -10.52 5.59
C ALA A 222 -5.28 -10.50 5.98
N ILE A 223 -5.98 -11.63 5.86
CA ILE A 223 -7.38 -11.76 6.32
C ILE A 223 -7.49 -11.49 7.83
N ALA A 224 -6.61 -12.07 8.67
CA ALA A 224 -6.63 -11.78 10.12
C ALA A 224 -6.40 -10.30 10.41
N TRP A 225 -5.46 -9.66 9.73
CA TRP A 225 -5.21 -8.22 9.92
C TRP A 225 -6.42 -7.39 9.47
N ILE A 226 -7.05 -7.72 8.35
CA ILE A 226 -8.27 -7.04 7.86
C ILE A 226 -9.41 -7.18 8.89
N ASN A 227 -9.52 -8.32 9.58
CA ASN A 227 -10.52 -8.56 10.62
C ASN A 227 -10.13 -7.99 12.00
N THR A 228 -8.92 -7.47 12.16
CA THR A 228 -8.46 -6.87 13.42
C THR A 228 -8.74 -5.37 13.43
N PRO A 229 -9.18 -4.76 14.56
CA PRO A 229 -9.33 -3.31 14.65
C PRO A 229 -8.03 -2.57 14.33
N ALA A 230 -8.07 -1.65 13.37
CA ALA A 230 -6.88 -0.95 12.86
C ALA A 230 -6.05 -0.24 13.95
N ASN A 231 -6.69 0.22 15.03
CA ASN A 231 -6.02 0.90 16.13
C ASN A 231 -5.14 -0.04 16.98
N GLN A 232 -5.36 -1.36 16.94
CA GLN A 232 -4.56 -2.36 17.64
C GLN A 232 -3.28 -2.75 16.88
N LEU A 233 -3.21 -2.43 15.58
CA LEU A 233 -2.10 -2.80 14.72
C LEU A 233 -1.07 -1.67 14.65
N LYS A 234 0.21 -2.02 14.44
CA LYS A 234 1.30 -1.06 14.20
C LYS A 234 1.03 -0.24 12.94
N THR A 235 1.67 0.92 12.85
CA THR A 235 1.35 1.98 11.88
C THR A 235 1.27 1.52 10.43
N PHE A 236 2.17 0.67 9.94
CA PHE A 236 2.16 0.23 8.54
C PHE A 236 0.91 -0.59 8.19
N VAL A 237 0.61 -1.59 9.03
CA VAL A 237 -0.52 -2.51 8.87
C VAL A 237 -1.83 -1.78 9.21
N GLY A 238 -1.89 -1.12 10.36
CA GLY A 238 -3.08 -0.40 10.83
C GLY A 238 -3.57 0.67 9.85
N ASN A 239 -2.67 1.44 9.23
CA ASN A 239 -3.07 2.44 8.22
C ASN A 239 -3.67 1.82 6.95
N ARG A 240 -3.22 0.61 6.56
CA ARG A 240 -3.76 -0.10 5.40
C ARG A 240 -5.08 -0.77 5.74
N VAL A 241 -5.16 -1.45 6.89
CA VAL A 241 -6.37 -2.08 7.40
C VAL A 241 -7.49 -1.06 7.57
N SER A 242 -7.22 0.10 8.16
CA SER A 242 -8.21 1.19 8.28
C SER A 242 -8.77 1.60 6.92
N LYS A 243 -7.93 1.73 5.89
CA LYS A 243 -8.38 2.07 4.53
C LYS A 243 -9.16 0.92 3.88
N ILE A 244 -8.73 -0.32 4.04
CA ILE A 244 -9.44 -1.49 3.53
C ILE A 244 -10.84 -1.54 4.15
N GLN A 245 -10.93 -1.54 5.48
CA GLN A 245 -12.20 -1.56 6.22
C GLN A 245 -13.14 -0.43 5.80
N THR A 246 -12.60 0.79 5.59
CA THR A 246 -13.41 1.93 5.11
C THR A 246 -13.93 1.75 3.69
N LEU A 247 -13.10 1.23 2.78
CA LEU A 247 -13.48 1.05 1.36
C LEU A 247 -14.37 -0.17 1.14
N THR A 248 -14.33 -1.14 2.06
CA THR A 248 -14.97 -2.46 1.88
C THR A 248 -15.98 -2.78 2.97
N GLU A 249 -16.59 -1.76 3.60
CA GLU A 249 -17.55 -1.93 4.70
C GLU A 249 -18.72 -2.85 4.33
N ASN A 250 -19.16 -2.80 3.06
CA ASN A 250 -20.28 -3.58 2.53
C ASN A 250 -19.84 -4.80 1.68
N PHE A 251 -18.56 -5.19 1.73
CA PHE A 251 -18.04 -6.28 0.91
C PHE A 251 -17.61 -7.48 1.78
N GLU A 252 -17.62 -8.68 1.20
CA GLU A 252 -17.18 -9.89 1.90
C GLU A 252 -15.74 -10.22 1.55
N TRP A 253 -14.87 -10.27 2.56
CA TRP A 253 -13.52 -10.82 2.42
C TRP A 253 -13.52 -12.32 2.71
N LYS A 254 -12.91 -13.10 1.82
CA LYS A 254 -12.80 -14.56 1.94
C LYS A 254 -11.37 -15.02 1.65
N HIS A 255 -10.93 -16.01 2.41
CA HIS A 255 -9.73 -16.76 2.07
C HIS A 255 -10.00 -17.65 0.83
N ILE A 256 -8.98 -17.87 0.01
CA ILE A 256 -9.02 -18.84 -1.11
C ILE A 256 -7.71 -19.62 -1.16
N PRO A 257 -7.69 -20.91 -1.54
CA PRO A 257 -6.43 -21.62 -1.78
C PRO A 257 -5.57 -20.95 -2.86
N SER A 258 -4.25 -20.87 -2.66
CA SER A 258 -3.30 -20.24 -3.60
C SER A 258 -3.42 -20.77 -5.04
N ALA A 259 -3.67 -22.07 -5.21
CA ALA A 259 -3.83 -22.70 -6.52
C ALA A 259 -5.05 -22.18 -7.31
N LEU A 260 -6.01 -21.57 -6.63
CA LEU A 260 -7.22 -20.98 -7.22
C LEU A 260 -7.16 -19.44 -7.27
N ASN A 261 -6.08 -18.82 -6.76
CA ASN A 261 -5.95 -17.38 -6.74
C ASN A 261 -5.57 -16.83 -8.12
N LEU A 262 -6.51 -16.16 -8.78
CA LEU A 262 -6.31 -15.60 -10.12
C LEU A 262 -5.36 -14.40 -10.16
N ALA A 263 -5.13 -13.77 -9.01
CA ALA A 263 -4.20 -12.64 -8.94
C ALA A 263 -2.72 -13.05 -9.05
N ASP A 264 -2.40 -14.35 -8.94
CA ASP A 264 -1.04 -14.88 -9.15
C ASP A 264 -0.50 -14.57 -10.56
N ILE A 265 -1.38 -14.64 -11.56
CA ILE A 265 -1.04 -14.33 -12.96
C ILE A 265 -0.51 -12.89 -13.10
N ILE A 266 -1.13 -11.93 -12.41
CA ILE A 266 -0.73 -10.53 -12.48
C ILE A 266 0.43 -10.18 -11.54
N SER A 267 0.56 -10.87 -10.40
CA SER A 267 1.66 -10.65 -9.45
C SER A 267 3.00 -11.19 -9.98
N ARG A 268 2.99 -12.22 -10.85
CA ARG A 268 4.21 -12.79 -11.48
C ARG A 268 4.46 -12.27 -12.89
N GLY A 269 3.39 -12.04 -13.64
CA GLY A 269 3.43 -11.64 -15.05
C GLY A 269 3.70 -12.79 -16.01
N VAL A 270 3.33 -12.59 -17.27
CA VAL A 270 3.32 -13.65 -18.33
C VAL A 270 3.91 -13.14 -19.63
N ASN A 271 4.32 -14.05 -20.52
CA ASN A 271 4.73 -13.64 -21.86
C ASN A 271 3.51 -13.19 -22.70
N PRO A 272 3.69 -12.25 -23.65
CA PRO A 272 2.61 -11.80 -24.52
C PRO A 272 1.87 -12.92 -25.26
N GLU A 273 2.61 -13.91 -25.78
CA GLU A 273 2.08 -15.06 -26.53
C GLU A 273 1.21 -16.00 -25.67
N GLU A 274 1.49 -16.08 -24.37
CA GLU A 274 0.76 -16.97 -23.45
C GLU A 274 -0.60 -16.38 -23.07
N LEU A 275 -0.72 -15.04 -23.04
CA LEU A 275 -1.86 -14.35 -22.45
C LEU A 275 -3.20 -14.71 -23.10
N SER A 276 -3.23 -14.91 -24.42
CA SER A 276 -4.46 -15.28 -25.15
C SER A 276 -4.99 -16.67 -24.74
N SER A 277 -4.10 -17.57 -24.36
CA SER A 277 -4.43 -18.95 -23.96
C SER A 277 -4.90 -19.08 -22.52
N LEU A 278 -4.68 -18.07 -21.67
CA LEU A 278 -5.03 -18.09 -20.25
C LEU A 278 -6.53 -17.87 -20.02
N THR A 279 -7.30 -18.95 -20.17
CA THR A 279 -8.76 -18.93 -20.05
C THR A 279 -9.21 -18.41 -18.68
N LEU A 280 -8.52 -18.80 -17.60
CA LEU A 280 -8.81 -18.33 -16.23
C LEU A 280 -8.60 -16.82 -16.06
N TRP A 281 -7.63 -16.23 -16.77
CA TRP A 281 -7.39 -14.78 -16.70
C TRP A 281 -8.58 -13.99 -17.27
N TRP A 282 -9.17 -14.46 -18.37
CA TRP A 282 -10.27 -13.77 -19.06
C TRP A 282 -11.64 -14.10 -18.49
N ASN A 283 -11.86 -15.37 -18.12
CA ASN A 283 -13.15 -15.91 -17.74
C ASN A 283 -13.27 -16.20 -16.25
N GLY A 284 -12.29 -15.83 -15.42
CA GLY A 284 -12.33 -16.03 -13.98
C GLY A 284 -12.47 -17.50 -13.57
N PRO A 285 -12.93 -17.79 -12.34
CA PRO A 285 -13.20 -19.16 -11.91
C PRO A 285 -14.50 -19.66 -12.57
N GLN A 286 -14.54 -20.95 -12.90
CA GLN A 286 -15.74 -21.58 -13.46
C GLN A 286 -16.81 -21.87 -12.42
N HIS A 287 -16.41 -22.07 -11.15
CA HIS A 287 -17.33 -22.36 -10.05
C HIS A 287 -16.95 -21.48 -8.84
N LEU A 288 -17.97 -20.95 -8.18
CA LEU A 288 -17.84 -20.12 -6.97
C LEU A 288 -17.82 -20.93 -5.68
N ASP A 289 -18.15 -22.22 -5.75
CA ASP A 289 -18.21 -23.10 -4.59
C ASP A 289 -16.80 -23.41 -4.10
N ILE A 290 -16.31 -22.56 -3.19
CA ILE A 290 -15.16 -22.87 -2.36
C ILE A 290 -15.69 -23.82 -1.27
N PRO A 291 -15.20 -25.06 -1.15
CA PRO A 291 -15.66 -25.99 -0.13
C PRO A 291 -15.60 -25.35 1.26
N GLU A 292 -16.64 -25.52 2.09
CA GLU A 292 -16.74 -24.94 3.46
C GLU A 292 -15.48 -25.18 4.31
N GLN A 293 -14.77 -26.27 4.04
CA GLN A 293 -13.51 -26.65 4.67
C GLN A 293 -12.40 -25.59 4.57
N PHE A 294 -12.49 -24.65 3.61
CA PHE A 294 -11.50 -23.58 3.39
C PHE A 294 -12.01 -22.18 3.75
N SER A 295 -13.25 -22.07 4.23
CA SER A 295 -13.96 -20.79 4.37
C SER A 295 -13.57 -19.99 5.61
N GLU A 296 -12.95 -20.61 6.61
CA GLU A 296 -12.43 -19.92 7.78
C GLU A 296 -10.93 -20.20 7.96
N PRO A 297 -10.06 -19.19 7.81
CA PRO A 297 -8.67 -19.37 8.18
C PRO A 297 -8.59 -19.52 9.70
N SER A 298 -8.19 -20.72 10.15
CA SER A 298 -7.88 -21.00 11.55
C SER A 298 -6.55 -20.34 11.92
N ILE A 299 -6.50 -19.01 11.95
CA ILE A 299 -5.33 -18.29 12.45
C ILE A 299 -5.38 -18.45 13.96
N THR A 300 -4.61 -19.43 14.41
CA THR A 300 -4.38 -19.62 15.83
C THR A 300 -3.70 -18.37 16.37
N SER A 301 -4.07 -17.95 17.58
CA SER A 301 -3.50 -16.80 18.29
C SER A 301 -1.99 -16.87 18.58
N SER A 302 -1.27 -17.79 17.93
CA SER A 302 0.15 -18.09 18.05
C SER A 302 0.99 -17.76 16.81
N ASP A 303 0.38 -17.29 15.70
CA ASP A 303 1.15 -16.95 14.50
C ASP A 303 2.06 -15.73 14.72
N GLU A 304 3.38 -15.95 14.66
CA GLU A 304 4.40 -14.93 14.93
C GLU A 304 4.28 -13.68 14.02
N PRO A 305 4.05 -13.80 12.70
CA PRO A 305 3.89 -12.63 11.83
C PRO A 305 2.71 -11.77 12.24
N TYR A 306 1.58 -12.39 12.61
CA TYR A 306 0.39 -11.68 13.08
C TYR A 306 0.64 -10.96 14.40
N MET A 307 1.12 -11.70 15.41
CA MET A 307 1.37 -11.18 16.75
C MET A 307 2.43 -10.07 16.78
N SER A 308 3.43 -10.17 15.90
CA SER A 308 4.49 -9.17 15.79
C SER A 308 3.95 -7.79 15.40
N GLU A 309 2.83 -7.71 14.67
CA GLU A 309 2.24 -6.45 14.20
C GLU A 309 1.17 -5.88 15.13
N LEU A 310 0.80 -6.59 16.20
CA LEU A 310 0.00 -6.02 17.28
C LEU A 310 0.82 -4.99 18.08
N LYS A 311 0.18 -3.87 18.39
CA LYS A 311 0.73 -2.90 19.35
C LYS A 311 0.80 -3.59 20.70
N LYS A 312 2.02 -3.71 21.24
CA LYS A 312 2.19 -4.11 22.64
C LYS A 312 1.45 -3.10 23.50
N GLN A 313 0.44 -3.54 24.23
CA GLN A 313 -0.10 -2.77 25.36
C GLN A 313 1.02 -2.71 26.40
N SER A 314 1.87 -1.69 26.32
CA SER A 314 2.80 -1.39 27.39
C SER A 314 1.97 -0.93 28.58
N HIS A 315 1.67 -1.84 29.50
CA HIS A 315 1.32 -1.46 30.87
C HIS A 315 2.54 -0.75 31.45
N ILE A 316 2.60 0.59 31.29
CA ILE A 316 3.60 1.42 31.95
C ILE A 316 3.30 1.32 33.44
N SER A 317 4.00 0.43 34.12
CA SER A 317 3.95 0.28 35.57
C SER A 317 4.95 1.28 36.15
N LEU A 318 4.44 2.27 36.89
CA LEU A 318 5.24 3.30 37.51
C LEU A 318 5.68 2.78 38.88
N THR A 319 6.89 2.22 38.94
CA THR A 319 7.46 1.74 40.21
C THR A 319 8.13 2.90 40.92
N SER A 320 7.56 3.33 42.05
CA SER A 320 8.23 4.28 42.94
C SER A 320 9.29 3.55 43.75
N VAL A 321 10.56 3.82 43.48
CA VAL A 321 11.68 3.37 44.31
C VAL A 321 12.01 4.52 45.26
N LEU A 322 11.96 4.28 46.57
CA LEU A 322 12.46 5.20 47.60
C LEU A 322 13.99 5.10 47.62
N ASP A 323 14.66 5.56 46.56
CA ASP A 323 16.11 5.65 46.55
C ASP A 323 16.56 7.07 46.96
N SER A 324 17.46 7.14 47.93
CA SER A 324 18.09 8.38 48.40
C SER A 324 19.13 8.95 47.42
N ASN A 325 19.29 8.35 46.23
CA ASN A 325 20.33 8.66 45.24
C ASN A 325 19.89 9.56 44.08
N PHE A 326 18.75 10.26 44.20
CA PHE A 326 18.23 11.13 43.14
C PHE A 326 19.28 12.12 42.59
N GLU A 327 20.19 12.64 43.44
CA GLU A 327 21.27 13.53 42.99
C GLU A 327 22.28 12.84 42.08
N ASN A 328 22.66 11.60 42.40
CA ASN A 328 23.64 10.83 41.63
C ASN A 328 23.05 10.44 40.27
N GLU A 329 21.78 10.04 40.24
CA GLU A 329 21.08 9.77 38.98
C GLU A 329 20.98 11.02 38.11
N LEU A 330 20.68 12.18 38.72
CA LEU A 330 20.59 13.44 37.99
C LEU A 330 21.95 13.88 37.41
N LEU A 331 23.04 13.68 38.15
CA LEU A 331 24.40 13.94 37.67
C LEU A 331 24.83 12.96 36.56
N ASN A 332 24.37 11.70 36.60
CA ASN A 332 24.61 10.73 35.54
C ASN A 332 23.90 11.10 34.22
N ILE A 333 22.81 11.88 34.27
CA ILE A 333 22.12 12.37 33.07
C ILE A 333 22.95 13.45 32.36
N THR A 334 23.59 14.35 33.10
CA THR A 334 24.44 15.39 32.52
C THR A 334 25.35 16.10 33.53
N ILE A 335 26.58 16.38 33.09
CA ILE A 335 27.58 17.18 33.84
C ILE A 335 27.46 18.68 33.52
N ASN A 336 26.65 19.06 32.51
CA ASN A 336 26.48 20.46 32.15
C ASN A 336 25.58 21.18 33.17
N TYR A 337 26.18 22.09 33.93
CA TYR A 337 25.50 22.84 34.99
C TYR A 337 24.23 23.57 34.52
N VAL A 338 24.27 24.25 33.36
CA VAL A 338 23.11 24.99 32.84
C VAL A 338 21.97 24.04 32.46
N LYS A 339 22.31 22.90 31.83
CA LYS A 339 21.34 21.87 31.47
C LYS A 339 20.72 21.24 32.72
N LEU A 340 21.52 20.99 33.76
CA LEU A 340 21.09 20.43 35.03
C LEU A 340 20.07 21.33 35.74
N ILE A 341 20.37 22.64 35.84
CA ILE A 341 19.44 23.60 36.43
C ILE A 341 18.13 23.67 35.64
N ARG A 342 18.18 23.61 34.31
CA ARG A 342 16.97 23.57 33.47
C ARG A 342 16.13 22.32 33.72
N ILE A 343 16.76 21.14 33.84
CA ILE A 343 16.06 19.88 34.16
C ILE A 343 15.34 20.00 35.51
N LEU A 344 16.04 20.42 36.57
CA LEU A 344 15.44 20.63 37.90
C LEU A 344 14.31 21.66 37.87
N SER A 345 14.47 22.73 37.10
CA SER A 345 13.43 23.77 36.96
C SER A 345 12.15 23.20 36.34
N TYR A 346 12.28 22.34 35.32
CA TYR A 346 11.11 21.67 34.72
C TYR A 346 10.48 20.65 35.67
N ILE A 347 11.28 19.92 36.47
CA ILE A 347 10.75 19.02 37.50
C ILE A 347 9.95 19.82 38.54
N PHE A 348 10.48 20.95 39.02
CA PHE A 348 9.79 21.80 39.98
C PHE A 348 8.53 22.44 39.41
N ARG A 349 8.58 22.90 38.15
CA ARG A 349 7.40 23.39 37.44
C ARG A 349 6.33 22.32 37.32
N PHE A 350 6.71 21.09 36.97
CA PHE A 350 5.79 19.96 36.90
C PHE A 350 5.13 19.71 38.26
N LEU A 351 5.92 19.62 39.34
CA LEU A 351 5.40 19.45 40.70
C LEU A 351 4.46 20.58 41.13
N HIS A 352 4.80 21.83 40.79
CA HIS A 352 3.95 22.99 41.04
C HIS A 352 2.61 22.87 40.30
N ASN A 353 2.64 22.58 38.99
CA ASN A 353 1.45 22.51 38.14
C ASN A 353 0.52 21.34 38.50
N VAL A 354 1.05 20.27 39.09
CA VAL A 354 0.25 19.14 39.59
C VAL A 354 -0.40 19.47 40.95
N ARG A 355 0.26 20.28 41.78
CA ARG A 355 -0.21 20.60 43.14
C ARG A 355 -1.09 21.84 43.22
N ASN A 356 -1.02 22.74 42.22
CA ASN A 356 -1.70 24.03 42.23
C ASN A 356 -2.61 24.22 41.01
N THR A 357 -3.63 25.07 41.17
CA THR A 357 -4.55 25.45 40.09
C THR A 357 -3.94 26.49 39.14
N SER A 358 -3.07 27.37 39.64
CA SER A 358 -2.30 28.32 38.84
C SER A 358 -1.13 27.62 38.15
N ARG A 359 -1.21 27.43 36.83
CA ARG A 359 -0.19 26.71 36.07
C ARG A 359 0.83 27.66 35.44
N HIS A 360 2.10 27.29 35.54
CA HIS A 360 3.18 27.92 34.80
C HIS A 360 3.34 27.27 33.42
N SER A 361 3.50 28.08 32.38
CA SER A 361 3.69 27.66 30.99
C SER A 361 4.70 28.58 30.27
N GLY A 362 5.12 28.22 29.06
CA GLY A 362 6.10 29.01 28.29
C GLY A 362 7.56 28.79 28.71
N PRO A 363 8.49 29.71 28.38
CA PRO A 363 9.90 29.62 28.76
C PRO A 363 10.12 29.56 30.29
N LEU A 364 11.25 29.01 30.74
CA LEU A 364 11.63 29.02 32.15
C LEU A 364 11.89 30.46 32.62
N THR A 365 11.28 30.84 33.74
CA THR A 365 11.50 32.14 34.37
C THR A 365 12.81 32.16 35.15
N ASN A 366 13.35 33.35 35.42
CA ASN A 366 14.54 33.50 36.25
C ASN A 366 14.32 32.95 37.67
N ASP A 367 13.13 33.10 38.23
CA ASP A 367 12.82 32.63 39.59
C ASP A 367 12.83 31.10 39.69
N GLU A 368 12.33 30.41 38.65
CA GLU A 368 12.40 28.95 38.56
C GLU A 368 13.84 28.46 38.47
N LEU A 369 14.66 29.12 37.65
CA LEU A 369 16.08 28.80 37.52
C LEU A 369 16.85 29.05 38.82
N GLN A 370 16.57 30.16 39.52
CA GLN A 370 17.21 30.46 40.81
C GLN A 370 16.77 29.48 41.90
N SER A 371 15.50 29.10 41.94
CA SER A 371 14.98 28.13 42.90
C SER A 371 15.62 26.76 42.71
N ALA A 372 15.71 26.29 41.46
CA ALA A 372 16.42 25.05 41.11
C ALA A 372 17.91 25.10 41.47
N LYS A 373 18.57 26.23 41.19
CA LYS A 373 19.97 26.46 41.55
C LYS A 373 20.21 26.40 43.06
N LEU A 374 19.42 27.14 43.84
CA LEU A 374 19.57 27.18 45.29
C LEU A 374 19.30 25.81 45.92
N TYR A 375 18.30 25.08 45.42
CA TYR A 375 18.04 23.71 45.85
C TYR A 375 19.25 22.82 45.61
N PHE A 376 19.79 22.83 44.39
CA PHE A 376 20.91 21.97 44.02
C PHE A 376 22.16 22.28 44.87
N ILE A 377 22.48 23.56 45.06
CA ILE A 377 23.60 23.99 45.92
C ILE A 377 23.39 23.52 47.36
N ARG A 378 22.19 23.72 47.93
CA ARG A 378 21.88 23.29 49.31
C ARG A 378 22.01 21.78 49.45
N ARG A 379 21.56 21.00 48.47
CA ARG A 379 21.69 19.53 48.49
C ARG A 379 23.15 19.11 48.47
N ILE A 380 23.98 19.66 47.56
CA ILE A 380 25.42 19.38 47.56
C ILE A 380 26.07 19.77 48.88
N GLN A 381 25.71 20.93 49.44
CA GLN A 381 26.25 21.38 50.72
C GLN A 381 25.93 20.40 51.85
N VAL A 382 24.70 19.91 51.92
CA VAL A 382 24.28 18.90 52.91
C VAL A 382 25.03 17.59 52.72
N THR A 383 25.26 17.15 51.48
CA THR A 383 25.98 15.90 51.20
C THR A 383 27.47 16.00 51.52
N VAL A 384 28.13 17.09 51.10
CA VAL A 384 29.58 17.25 51.18
C VAL A 384 30.04 17.77 52.55
N PHE A 385 29.29 18.71 53.16
CA PHE A 385 29.66 19.41 54.39
C PHE A 385 28.74 19.05 55.58
N ASN A 386 28.22 17.82 55.58
CA ASN A 386 27.28 17.34 56.59
C ASN A 386 27.82 17.52 58.03
N LYS A 387 29.12 17.28 58.24
CA LYS A 387 29.76 17.37 59.56
C LYS A 387 29.87 18.82 60.04
N GLU A 388 30.22 19.74 59.16
CA GLU A 388 30.37 21.17 59.44
C GLU A 388 29.02 21.85 59.70
N ILE A 389 28.00 21.45 58.94
CA ILE A 389 26.62 21.94 59.12
C ILE A 389 26.05 21.47 60.46
N ARG A 390 26.31 20.21 60.87
CA ARG A 390 25.89 19.68 62.19
C ARG A 390 26.57 20.37 63.38
N ASN A 391 27.79 20.87 63.19
CA ASN A 391 28.58 21.51 64.24
C ASN A 391 28.40 23.05 64.32
N GLY A 392 27.39 23.63 63.65
CA GLY A 392 27.02 25.05 63.80
C GLY A 392 27.95 26.07 63.11
N GLY A 393 28.81 25.63 62.19
CA GLY A 393 29.71 26.53 61.44
C GLY A 393 28.95 27.48 60.51
N THR A 394 29.25 28.78 60.56
CA THR A 394 28.57 29.78 59.71
C THR A 394 29.04 29.70 58.25
N ILE A 395 28.08 29.52 57.33
CA ILE A 395 28.24 29.19 55.90
C ILE A 395 28.57 30.44 55.05
N LYS A 396 29.53 31.29 55.46
CA LYS A 396 30.07 32.35 54.55
C LYS A 396 31.33 31.90 53.81
N ARG A 397 32.01 30.86 54.28
CA ARG A 397 33.30 30.38 53.73
C ARG A 397 33.15 29.37 52.58
N LEU A 398 31.94 28.88 52.31
CA LEU A 398 31.69 27.70 51.47
C LEU A 398 31.29 28.00 50.01
N GLU A 399 30.75 29.18 49.70
CA GLU A 399 30.46 29.57 48.30
C GLU A 399 31.75 29.63 47.45
N LEU A 400 32.87 30.05 48.05
CA LEU A 400 34.17 30.12 47.37
C LEU A 400 34.77 28.73 47.08
N LEU A 401 34.42 27.71 47.87
CA LEU A 401 34.89 26.32 47.71
C LEU A 401 34.09 25.58 46.63
N LEU A 402 32.77 25.83 46.56
CA LEU A 402 31.89 25.29 45.51
C LEU A 402 32.25 25.84 44.12
N LEU A 403 32.58 27.14 44.03
CA LEU A 403 33.10 27.76 42.81
C LEU A 403 34.48 27.22 42.39
N LYS A 404 35.30 26.73 43.33
CA LYS A 404 36.58 26.08 43.02
C LYS A 404 36.38 24.64 42.54
N LEU A 405 35.43 23.89 43.11
CA LEU A 405 35.10 22.53 42.67
C LEU A 405 34.45 22.49 41.28
N LEU A 406 33.58 23.46 40.96
CA LEU A 406 32.95 23.60 39.63
C LEU A 406 33.90 24.13 38.54
N LYS A 407 35.12 24.55 38.88
CA LYS A 407 36.17 24.94 37.90
C LYS A 407 37.17 23.81 37.61
N VAL A 408 37.12 22.72 38.37
CA VAL A 408 38.03 21.57 38.23
C VAL A 408 37.32 20.35 37.61
N LEU A 409 35.99 20.33 37.61
CA LEU A 409 35.14 19.51 36.74
C LEU A 409 34.82 20.28 35.45
#